data_AF-A0AAN8V864-F1
#
_entry.id   AF-A0AAN8V864-F1
#
_cell.length_a   1.000
_cell.length_b   1.000
_cell.length_c   1.000
_cell.angle_alpha   90.00
_cell.angle_beta   90.00
_cell.angle_gamma   90.00
#
_symmetry.space_group_name_H-M   'P 1'
#
loop_
_entity.id
_entity.type
_entity.pdbx_description
1 polymer ?
#
loop_
_entity_poly.entity_id
_entity_poly.type
_entity_poly.pdbx_seq_one_letter_code
_entity_poly.pdbx_strand_id
1 'polypeptide(L)'
;MAMKMEMKMRMTGIVPGKINVHLVPHSHDDVGWLKTVDQYYFGGNNSIRGYFYFSPTLGACVRNVLDSVISALLDDPNRKFIYVE
;
A
#
# COMPACT_ATOMS: atom_id res chain seq x y z
N MET A 1 -16.49 -3.08 -34.58
CA MET A 1 -17.12 -3.34 -33.27
C MET A 1 -16.07 -4.05 -32.42
N ALA A 2 -15.29 -3.31 -31.62
CA ALA A 2 -14.23 -3.88 -30.80
C ALA A 2 -14.80 -4.25 -29.43
N MET A 3 -14.83 -5.54 -29.14
CA MET A 3 -15.29 -6.08 -27.86
C MET A 3 -14.19 -5.83 -26.83
N LYS A 4 -14.34 -4.78 -26.04
CA LYS A 4 -13.43 -4.47 -24.93
C LYS A 4 -13.64 -5.53 -23.86
N MET A 5 -12.75 -6.53 -23.79
CA MET A 5 -12.66 -7.42 -22.63
C MET A 5 -12.18 -6.59 -21.44
N GLU A 6 -13.12 -5.98 -20.71
CA GLU A 6 -12.81 -5.44 -19.40
C GLU A 6 -12.65 -6.61 -18.44
N MET A 7 -11.40 -6.95 -18.09
CA MET A 7 -11.08 -7.72 -16.89
C MET A 7 -11.51 -6.90 -15.68
N LYS A 8 -12.79 -6.99 -15.33
CA LYS A 8 -13.37 -6.33 -14.17
C LYS A 8 -13.00 -7.16 -12.95
N MET A 9 -11.83 -6.90 -12.37
CA MET A 9 -11.42 -7.46 -11.09
C MET A 9 -12.27 -6.85 -9.96
N ARG A 10 -13.54 -7.26 -9.89
CA ARG A 10 -14.37 -7.05 -8.72
C ARG A 10 -13.85 -8.00 -7.64
N MET A 11 -13.70 -7.54 -6.41
CA MET A 11 -13.63 -8.45 -5.27
C MET A 11 -14.98 -9.15 -5.15
N THR A 12 -15.11 -10.26 -5.87
CA THR A 12 -16.21 -11.18 -5.74
C THR A 12 -16.02 -11.90 -4.42
N GLY A 13 -17.09 -12.01 -3.62
CA GLY A 13 -17.08 -12.82 -2.40
C GLY A 13 -16.66 -14.26 -2.67
N ILE A 14 -16.51 -15.03 -1.59
CA ILE A 14 -16.05 -16.43 -1.65
C ILE A 14 -16.97 -17.24 -2.59
N VAL A 15 -16.36 -17.95 -3.54
CA VAL A 15 -17.07 -18.85 -4.46
C VAL A 15 -16.87 -20.30 -3.99
N PRO A 16 -17.93 -21.00 -3.55
CA PRO A 16 -17.84 -22.40 -3.17
C PRO A 16 -17.35 -23.29 -4.32
N GLY A 17 -16.58 -24.34 -4.01
CA GLY A 17 -16.06 -25.28 -5.01
C GLY A 17 -14.93 -24.73 -5.88
N LYS A 18 -14.40 -23.55 -5.57
CA LYS A 18 -13.20 -22.96 -6.21
C LYS A 18 -12.13 -22.63 -5.19
N ILE A 19 -10.89 -22.49 -5.65
CA ILE A 19 -9.81 -21.88 -4.86
C ILE A 19 -10.11 -20.39 -4.74
N ASN A 20 -10.12 -19.89 -3.51
CA ASN A 20 -10.32 -18.48 -3.20
C ASN A 20 -8.98 -17.89 -2.77
N VAL A 21 -8.52 -16.86 -3.48
CA VAL A 21 -7.27 -16.16 -3.16
C VAL A 21 -7.63 -14.84 -2.48
N HIS A 22 -7.22 -14.69 -1.23
CA HIS A 22 -7.43 -13.48 -0.46
C HIS A 22 -6.20 -12.59 -0.55
N LEU A 23 -6.33 -11.45 -1.24
CA LEU A 23 -5.29 -10.43 -1.26
C LEU A 23 -5.44 -9.57 -0.01
N VAL A 24 -4.38 -9.47 0.79
CA VAL A 24 -4.36 -8.70 2.05
C VAL A 24 -3.28 -7.62 1.98
N PRO A 25 -3.60 -6.43 1.40
CA PRO A 25 -2.66 -5.32 1.33
C PRO A 25 -2.34 -4.77 2.73
N HIS A 26 -1.06 -4.52 3.00
CA HIS A 26 -0.57 -3.98 4.26
C HIS A 26 0.74 -3.20 4.05
N SER A 27 1.09 -2.35 5.03
CA SER A 27 2.45 -1.80 5.19
C SER A 27 3.06 -2.37 6.46
N HIS A 28 4.40 -2.42 6.50
CA HIS A 28 5.15 -2.77 7.70
C HIS A 28 6.00 -1.56 8.07
N ASP A 29 5.59 -0.85 9.12
CA ASP A 29 6.07 0.48 9.47
C ASP A 29 6.78 0.47 10.83
N ASP A 30 8.05 0.05 10.84
CA ASP A 30 8.85 -0.09 12.06
C ASP A 30 8.85 1.18 12.95
N VAL A 31 8.40 1.06 14.22
CA VAL A 31 8.43 2.14 15.23
C VAL A 31 9.84 2.31 15.82
N GLY A 32 10.77 2.72 14.96
CA GLY A 32 12.19 2.81 15.30
C GLY A 32 12.93 1.52 14.98
N TRP A 33 13.87 1.60 14.04
CA TRP A 33 14.77 0.51 13.66
C TRP A 33 16.09 1.10 13.17
N LEU A 34 16.24 1.29 11.85
CA LEU A 34 17.39 2.00 11.26
C LEU A 34 17.24 3.53 11.28
N LYS A 35 16.00 4.02 11.36
CA LYS A 35 15.69 5.44 11.54
C LYS A 35 14.91 5.63 12.85
N THR A 36 14.91 6.87 13.35
CA THR A 36 14.02 7.25 14.46
C THR A 36 12.56 7.27 14.01
N VAL A 37 11.63 7.23 14.97
CA VAL A 37 10.18 7.29 14.70
C VAL A 37 9.83 8.50 13.83
N ASP A 38 10.30 9.69 14.19
CA ASP A 38 10.01 10.91 13.42
C ASP A 38 10.61 10.87 12.01
N GLN A 39 11.79 10.28 11.85
CA GLN A 39 12.41 10.13 10.54
C GLN A 39 11.62 9.16 9.65
N TYR A 40 11.00 8.12 10.21
CA TYR A 40 10.07 7.27 9.48
C TYR A 40 8.73 7.95 9.21
N TYR A 41 8.21 8.71 10.16
CA TYR A 41 6.92 9.35 10.01
C TYR A 41 6.93 10.45 8.94
N PHE A 42 7.94 11.34 8.99
CA PHE A 42 8.07 12.48 8.08
C PHE A 42 8.90 12.19 6.82
N GLY A 43 9.54 11.02 6.71
CA GLY A 43 10.42 10.71 5.56
C GLY A 43 11.76 11.44 5.61
N GLY A 44 12.34 11.57 6.81
CA GLY A 44 13.65 12.18 7.04
C GLY A 44 14.80 11.19 6.84
N ASN A 45 16.01 11.72 6.63
CA ASN A 45 17.26 10.94 6.56
C ASN A 45 17.22 9.76 5.56
N ASN A 46 16.82 10.05 4.31
CA ASN A 46 16.56 9.05 3.27
C ASN A 46 17.80 8.32 2.74
N SER A 47 19.00 8.70 3.17
CA SER A 47 20.23 7.99 2.90
C SER A 47 20.37 6.66 3.67
N ILE A 48 19.72 6.50 4.84
CA ILE A 48 19.88 5.32 5.71
C ILE A 48 18.96 4.14 5.32
N ARG A 49 17.80 4.41 4.73
CA ARG A 49 16.88 3.38 4.24
C ARG A 49 16.31 3.80 2.90
N GLY A 50 17.02 3.37 1.85
CA GLY A 50 16.57 3.23 0.48
C GLY A 50 16.33 4.53 -0.28
N TYR A 51 17.36 4.98 -1.01
CA TYR A 51 17.14 5.50 -2.36
C TYR A 51 16.41 4.40 -3.16
N PHE A 52 15.16 4.61 -3.54
CA PHE A 52 14.62 3.85 -4.66
C PHE A 52 15.25 4.46 -5.92
N TYR A 53 15.95 3.70 -6.76
CA TYR A 53 16.67 4.25 -7.93
C TYR A 53 15.77 5.07 -8.87
N PHE A 54 14.45 4.82 -8.84
CA PHE A 54 13.46 5.56 -9.61
C PHE A 54 12.93 6.83 -8.90
N SER A 55 13.22 7.04 -7.61
CA SER A 55 12.97 8.31 -6.94
C SER A 55 13.92 8.56 -5.76
N PRO A 56 14.88 9.50 -5.88
CA PRO A 56 15.83 9.84 -4.82
C PRO A 56 15.18 10.51 -3.59
N THR A 57 13.86 10.73 -3.59
CA THR A 57 13.07 11.27 -2.48
C THR A 57 12.09 10.28 -1.85
N LEU A 58 11.91 9.07 -2.42
CA LEU A 58 11.02 8.04 -1.86
C LEU A 58 11.75 7.17 -0.82
N GLY A 59 12.19 7.80 0.26
CA GLY A 59 12.54 7.03 1.46
C GLY A 59 11.29 6.59 2.22
N ALA A 60 11.45 5.67 3.17
CA ALA A 60 10.35 5.26 4.05
C ALA A 60 9.71 6.48 4.74
N CYS A 61 8.41 6.68 4.48
CA CYS A 61 7.60 7.81 4.94
C CYS A 61 6.17 7.35 5.25
N VAL A 62 5.85 7.12 6.52
CA VAL A 62 4.54 6.61 6.97
C VAL A 62 3.43 7.58 6.59
N ARG A 63 3.69 8.90 6.65
CA ARG A 63 2.71 9.90 6.23
C ARG A 63 2.24 9.70 4.79
N ASN A 64 3.15 9.44 3.86
CA ASN A 64 2.80 9.22 2.46
C ASN A 64 2.00 7.93 2.26
N VAL A 65 2.32 6.88 3.04
CA VAL A 65 1.54 5.62 3.04
C VAL A 65 0.11 5.92 3.47
N LEU A 66 -0.10 6.57 4.60
CA LEU A 66 -1.42 6.90 5.11
C LEU A 66 -2.20 7.82 4.16
N ASP A 67 -1.59 8.90 3.67
CA ASP A 67 -2.25 9.87 2.76
C ASP A 67 -2.71 9.19 1.47
N SER A 68 -1.88 8.31 0.89
CA SER A 68 -2.20 7.60 -0.35
C SER A 68 -3.21 6.46 -0.15
N VAL A 69 -3.10 5.69 0.96
CA VAL A 69 -4.03 4.61 1.29
C VAL A 69 -5.42 5.17 1.55
N ILE A 70 -5.55 6.24 2.33
CA ILE A 70 -6.86 6.86 2.62
C ILE A 70 -7.52 7.30 1.31
N SER A 71 -6.78 8.02 0.46
CA SER A 71 -7.28 8.44 -0.85
C SER A 71 -7.73 7.25 -1.70
N ALA A 72 -6.90 6.21 -1.77
CA ALA A 72 -7.21 5.01 -2.55
C ALA A 72 -8.42 4.22 -2.01
N LEU A 73 -8.64 4.19 -0.69
CA LEU A 73 -9.79 3.51 -0.07
C LEU A 73 -11.09 4.29 -0.26
N LEU A 74 -11.03 5.63 -0.28
CA LEU A 74 -12.19 6.48 -0.55
C LEU A 74 -12.66 6.35 -2.01
N ASP A 75 -11.73 6.16 -2.95
CA ASP A 75 -12.03 6.03 -4.38
C ASP A 75 -12.78 4.73 -4.74
N ASP A 76 -12.59 3.64 -3.99
CA ASP A 76 -13.26 2.36 -4.23
C ASP A 76 -13.60 1.63 -2.92
N PRO A 77 -14.90 1.52 -2.57
CA PRO A 77 -15.33 0.90 -1.31
C PRO A 77 -15.04 -0.60 -1.23
N ASN A 78 -14.70 -1.24 -2.35
CA ASN A 78 -14.29 -2.63 -2.36
C ASN A 78 -12.86 -2.78 -1.82
N ARG A 79 -11.97 -1.80 -1.98
CA ARG A 79 -10.58 -1.92 -1.53
C ARG A 79 -10.51 -2.13 -0.02
N LYS A 80 -9.48 -2.88 0.40
CA LYS A 80 -9.17 -3.19 1.80
C LYS A 80 -7.69 -2.97 2.02
N PHE A 81 -7.35 -2.54 3.23
CA PHE A 81 -5.98 -2.36 3.69
C PHE A 81 -5.97 -2.61 5.21
N ILE A 82 -4.92 -3.26 5.72
CA ILE A 82 -4.72 -3.41 7.16
C ILE A 82 -3.49 -2.58 7.59
N TYR A 83 -3.57 -1.98 8.78
CA TYR A 83 -2.52 -1.17 9.39
C TYR A 83 -2.39 -1.57 10.86
N VAL A 84 -1.18 -1.61 11.43
CA VAL A 84 -0.93 -2.23 12.73
C VAL A 84 -0.27 -1.30 13.74
N GLU A 85 0.78 -0.58 13.35
CA GLU A 85 1.74 0.05 14.25
C GLU A 85 1.22 1.25 15.07
#